data_AF-A0A6G5XRW2-F1
#
_entry.id   AF-A0A6G5XRW2-F1
#
_cell.length_a   1.000
_cell.length_b   1.000
_cell.length_c   1.000
_cell.angle_alpha   90.00
_cell.angle_beta   90.00
_cell.angle_gamma   90.00
#
_symmetry.space_group_name_H-M   'P 1'
#
loop_
_entity.id
_entity.type
_entity.pdbx_description
1 polymer ?
#
loop_
_entity_poly.entity_id
_entity_poly.type
_entity_poly.pdbx_seq_one_letter_code
_entity_poly.pdbx_strand_id
1 'polypeptide(L)'
;NLMSHTLNVFVENPCGDDHYTCKIDLKTWQFWGKKGLKSFKVDGKRVDVFWDFRAAKLSSSPEPCSDYYVAIVSDEEVVLLLGDQKNEAFKRTKSRPSLVDSVLLHKKESVFGKKYFCSRTRLGHGRREHDILIETSLSGPSDPEMWISVNGVLLIRVGNLHWRFRGNESVSVENQPVQIFWDVHDWL
;
A
#
# COMPACT_ATOMS: atom_id res chain seq x y z
N ASN A 1 -9.34 -13.70 -15.91
CA ASN A 1 -8.30 -12.74 -15.49
C ASN A 1 -7.51 -13.39 -14.35
N LEU A 2 -6.43 -14.10 -14.66
CA LEU A 2 -5.68 -14.91 -13.69
C LEU A 2 -4.65 -13.99 -13.02
N MET A 3 -5.08 -13.17 -12.05
CA MET A 3 -4.13 -12.37 -11.29
C MET A 3 -3.32 -13.31 -10.39
N SER A 4 -2.04 -13.49 -10.69
CA SER A 4 -1.09 -14.02 -9.72
C SER A 4 -0.73 -12.89 -8.76
N HIS A 5 -1.05 -13.05 -7.48
CA HIS A 5 -0.59 -12.12 -6.46
C HIS A 5 0.78 -12.60 -5.97
N THR A 6 1.66 -11.68 -5.59
CA THR A 6 2.97 -11.99 -5.03
C THR A 6 3.25 -11.01 -3.92
N LEU A 7 3.75 -11.51 -2.80
CA LEU A 7 4.21 -10.69 -1.69
C LEU A 7 5.74 -10.76 -1.66
N ASN A 8 6.41 -9.62 -1.76
CA ASN A 8 7.85 -9.55 -1.58
C ASN A 8 8.14 -8.70 -0.35
N VAL A 9 8.98 -9.21 0.55
CA VAL A 9 9.47 -8.48 1.71
C VAL A 9 10.95 -8.21 1.49
N PHE A 10 11.33 -6.94 1.55
CA PHE A 10 12.71 -6.48 1.48
C PHE A 10 13.06 -5.85 2.83
N VAL A 11 14.22 -6.18 3.36
CA VAL A 11 14.78 -5.60 4.58
C VAL A 11 16.13 -5.01 4.21
N GLU A 12 16.25 -3.70 4.40
CA GLU A 12 17.45 -2.92 4.07
C GLU A 12 18.07 -2.40 5.37
N ASN A 13 19.39 -2.52 5.49
CA ASN A 13 20.14 -1.90 6.58
C ASN A 13 20.70 -0.56 6.10
N PRO A 14 20.23 0.60 6.60
CA PRO A 14 20.72 1.90 6.15
C PRO A 14 22.19 2.19 6.53
N CYS A 15 22.78 1.41 7.44
CA CYS A 15 24.14 1.57 7.93
C CYS A 15 25.15 0.62 7.27
N GLY A 16 24.75 -0.22 6.31
CA GLY A 16 25.63 -1.16 5.61
C GLY A 16 25.12 -1.49 4.21
N ASP A 17 25.90 -2.25 3.44
CA ASP A 17 25.54 -2.66 2.07
C ASP A 17 24.70 -3.96 2.03
N ASP A 18 24.30 -4.48 3.19
CA ASP A 18 23.57 -5.73 3.29
C ASP A 18 22.07 -5.53 3.01
N HIS A 19 21.58 -6.21 1.97
CA HIS A 19 20.17 -6.25 1.59
C HIS A 19 19.62 -7.67 1.75
N TYR A 20 18.58 -7.81 2.57
CA TYR A 20 17.95 -9.11 2.82
C TYR A 20 16.61 -9.17 2.11
N THR A 21 16.46 -10.10 1.17
CA THR A 21 15.22 -10.27 0.41
C THR A 21 14.51 -11.56 0.79
N CYS A 22 13.23 -11.46 1.11
CA CYS A 22 12.34 -12.57 1.37
C CYS A 22 11.13 -12.51 0.43
N LYS A 23 11.20 -13.26 -0.67
CA LYS A 23 10.09 -13.41 -1.64
C LYS A 23 9.08 -14.49 -1.20
N ILE A 24 7.80 -14.17 -1.25
CA ILE A 24 6.67 -15.06 -0.90
C ILE A 24 5.69 -15.10 -2.09
N ASP A 25 5.70 -16.20 -2.84
CA ASP A 25 4.79 -16.39 -3.97
C ASP A 25 3.40 -16.82 -3.49
N LEU A 26 2.40 -15.95 -3.63
CA LEU A 26 1.00 -16.25 -3.32
C LEU A 26 0.35 -16.92 -4.54
N LYS A 27 0.70 -18.19 -4.80
CA LYS A 27 0.12 -18.95 -5.91
C LYS A 27 -1.40 -19.08 -5.74
N THR A 28 -2.17 -18.63 -6.73
CA THR A 28 -3.63 -18.62 -6.68
C THR A 28 -4.29 -19.96 -7.00
N TRP A 29 -3.58 -20.85 -7.72
CA TRP A 29 -4.12 -22.15 -8.17
C TRP A 29 -4.00 -23.29 -7.15
N GLN A 30 -3.15 -23.13 -6.13
CA GLN A 30 -3.07 -24.06 -5.01
C GLN A 30 -3.43 -23.29 -3.75
N PHE A 31 -4.49 -23.69 -3.04
CA PHE A 31 -4.86 -23.11 -1.74
C PHE A 31 -3.69 -23.15 -0.71
N TRP A 32 -2.69 -23.99 -0.99
CA TRP A 32 -1.38 -24.08 -0.38
C TRP A 32 -0.52 -22.85 -0.76
N GLY A 33 -0.50 -21.83 0.09
CA GLY A 33 0.36 -20.65 -0.08
C GLY A 33 -0.28 -19.33 0.34
N LYS A 34 -1.62 -19.26 0.37
CA LYS A 34 -2.32 -18.05 0.87
C LYS A 34 -2.17 -17.84 2.37
N LYS A 35 -1.78 -18.87 3.13
CA LYS A 35 -1.41 -18.77 4.53
C LYS A 35 -0.07 -19.46 4.73
N GLY A 36 0.84 -18.84 5.46
CA GLY A 36 2.16 -19.43 5.67
C GLY A 36 3.01 -18.72 6.71
N LEU A 37 4.21 -19.26 6.87
CA LEU A 37 5.31 -18.74 7.67
C LEU A 37 6.58 -18.92 6.83
N LYS A 38 7.43 -17.91 6.79
CA LYS A 38 8.76 -17.98 6.21
C LYS A 38 9.74 -17.28 7.12
N SER A 39 10.83 -17.96 7.43
CA SER A 39 11.89 -17.47 8.30
C SER A 39 13.13 -17.16 7.48
N PHE A 40 13.81 -16.08 7.81
CA PHE A 40 15.14 -15.74 7.28
C PHE A 40 15.96 -15.04 8.37
N LYS A 41 17.23 -14.76 8.08
CA LYS A 41 18.11 -14.03 8.99
C LYS A 41 18.40 -12.64 8.45
N VAL A 42 18.42 -11.67 9.34
CA VAL A 42 18.85 -10.28 9.11
C VAL A 42 19.89 -9.99 10.18
N ASP A 43 21.13 -9.70 9.78
CA ASP A 43 22.25 -9.41 10.69
C ASP A 43 22.41 -10.48 11.80
N GLY A 44 22.28 -11.75 11.43
CA GLY A 44 22.36 -12.89 12.35
C GLY A 44 21.11 -13.13 13.21
N LYS A 45 20.19 -12.17 13.29
CA LYS A 45 18.91 -12.31 14.00
C LYS A 45 17.86 -13.02 13.15
N ARG A 46 17.03 -13.83 13.80
CA ARG A 46 15.92 -14.51 13.13
C ARG A 46 14.76 -13.54 12.91
N VAL A 47 14.23 -13.54 11.70
CA VAL A 47 13.03 -12.80 11.30
C VAL A 47 12.02 -13.79 10.74
N ASP A 48 10.82 -13.78 11.30
CA ASP A 48 9.72 -14.66 10.91
C ASP A 48 8.60 -13.83 10.26
N VAL A 49 8.22 -14.17 9.04
CA VAL A 49 7.12 -13.54 8.31
C VAL A 49 5.93 -14.48 8.28
N PHE A 50 4.83 -14.07 8.89
CA PHE A 50 3.55 -14.78 8.89
C PHE A 50 2.56 -14.06 7.99
N TRP A 51 1.76 -14.82 7.25
CA TRP A 51 0.68 -14.23 6.45
C TRP A 51 -0.55 -15.13 6.41
N ASP A 52 -1.71 -14.49 6.22
CA ASP A 52 -2.97 -15.15 5.87
C ASP A 52 -3.77 -14.23 4.94
N PHE A 53 -3.93 -14.67 3.70
CA PHE A 53 -4.72 -14.05 2.62
C PHE A 53 -5.87 -14.96 2.18
N ARG A 54 -6.21 -16.01 2.95
CA ARG A 54 -7.23 -17.00 2.53
C ARG A 54 -8.60 -16.37 2.35
N ALA A 55 -8.95 -15.42 3.22
CA ALA A 55 -10.21 -14.70 3.19
C ALA A 55 -10.10 -13.30 2.55
N ALA A 56 -8.92 -12.92 2.06
CA ALA A 56 -8.62 -11.57 1.60
C ALA A 56 -9.60 -11.13 0.50
N LYS A 57 -10.26 -9.99 0.73
CA LYS A 57 -11.12 -9.36 -0.28
C LYS A 57 -10.28 -8.47 -1.16
N LEU A 58 -10.21 -8.78 -2.45
CA LEU A 58 -9.52 -7.98 -3.45
C LEU A 58 -10.54 -7.12 -4.20
N SER A 59 -10.19 -5.87 -4.48
CA SER A 59 -10.97 -4.99 -5.34
C SER A 59 -10.17 -4.61 -6.57
N SER A 60 -10.54 -3.51 -7.24
CA SER A 60 -9.72 -2.90 -8.27
C SER A 60 -8.43 -2.26 -7.71
N SER A 61 -8.23 -2.18 -6.40
CA SER A 61 -6.98 -1.71 -5.80
C SER A 61 -5.86 -2.77 -5.88
N PRO A 62 -4.58 -2.38 -6.04
CA PRO A 62 -3.45 -3.31 -5.98
C PRO A 62 -3.29 -4.00 -4.62
N GLU A 63 -3.77 -3.39 -3.54
CA GLU A 63 -3.75 -3.97 -2.19
C GLU A 63 -5.07 -4.67 -1.82
N PRO A 64 -5.05 -5.74 -0.99
CA PRO A 64 -6.28 -6.32 -0.46
C PRO A 64 -7.02 -5.32 0.44
N CYS A 65 -8.35 -5.29 0.33
CA CYS A 65 -9.21 -4.35 1.04
C CYS A 65 -9.50 -4.75 2.49
N SER A 66 -9.62 -6.05 2.76
CA SER A 66 -9.96 -6.57 4.09
C SER A 66 -9.64 -8.06 4.20
N ASP A 67 -9.82 -8.60 5.40
CA ASP A 67 -9.76 -10.00 5.77
C ASP A 67 -8.39 -10.65 5.51
N TYR A 68 -7.32 -9.93 5.85
CA TYR A 68 -5.95 -10.43 5.72
C TYR A 68 -5.03 -9.93 6.82
N TYR A 69 -3.87 -10.58 6.94
CA TYR A 69 -2.72 -9.98 7.63
C TYR A 69 -1.38 -10.43 7.04
N VAL A 70 -0.37 -9.58 7.26
CA VAL A 70 1.06 -9.92 7.18
C VAL A 70 1.71 -9.43 8.46
N ALA A 71 2.39 -10.31 9.19
CA ALA A 71 3.09 -9.99 10.43
C ALA A 71 4.57 -10.35 10.31
N ILE A 72 5.45 -9.40 10.63
CA ILE A 72 6.89 -9.63 10.74
C ILE A 72 7.23 -9.68 12.22
N VAL A 73 7.93 -10.73 12.63
CA VAL A 73 8.32 -11.00 14.02
C VAL A 73 9.83 -11.08 14.13
N SER A 74 10.39 -10.41 15.14
CA SER A 74 11.79 -10.54 15.54
C SER A 74 11.87 -10.42 17.07
N ASP A 75 12.75 -11.19 17.71
CA ASP A 75 12.95 -11.19 19.17
C ASP A 75 11.63 -11.28 19.97
N GLU A 76 10.71 -12.16 19.54
CA GLU A 76 9.37 -12.39 20.15
C GLU A 76 8.41 -11.17 20.11
N GLU A 77 8.72 -10.18 19.27
CA GLU A 77 7.90 -8.99 19.03
C GLU A 77 7.40 -8.94 17.59
N VAL A 78 6.13 -8.56 17.42
CA VAL A 78 5.57 -8.17 16.11
C VAL A 78 6.03 -6.75 15.81
N VAL A 79 7.02 -6.63 14.92
CA VAL A 79 7.66 -5.35 14.53
C VAL A 79 6.94 -4.65 13.37
N LEU A 80 6.19 -5.40 12.56
CA LEU A 80 5.31 -4.86 11.51
C LEU A 80 4.06 -5.72 11.41
N LEU A 81 2.91 -5.08 11.35
CA LEU A 81 1.61 -5.73 11.14
C LEU A 81 0.80 -4.96 10.11
N LEU A 82 0.56 -5.61 8.96
CA LEU A 82 -0.31 -5.11 7.89
C LEU A 82 -1.62 -5.90 7.88
N GLY A 83 -2.70 -5.25 7.43
CA GLY A 83 -4.04 -5.83 7.36
C GLY A 83 -4.89 -5.62 8.62
N ASP A 84 -6.14 -6.05 8.53
CA ASP A 84 -7.20 -5.83 9.51
C ASP A 84 -7.36 -6.99 10.51
N GLN A 85 -6.85 -8.18 10.19
CA GLN A 85 -6.94 -9.39 11.04
C GLN A 85 -5.89 -9.43 12.16
N LYS A 86 -5.75 -8.34 12.93
CA LYS A 86 -4.71 -8.18 13.95
C LYS A 86 -4.78 -9.25 15.05
N ASN A 87 -5.98 -9.55 15.53
CA ASN A 87 -6.18 -10.55 16.59
C ASN A 87 -5.72 -11.95 16.15
N GLU A 88 -5.99 -12.33 14.90
CA GLU A 88 -5.56 -13.62 14.35
C GLU A 88 -4.05 -13.67 14.15
N ALA A 89 -3.43 -12.54 13.77
CA ALA A 89 -1.98 -12.42 13.68
C ALA A 89 -1.31 -12.63 15.05
N PHE A 90 -1.77 -11.95 16.10
CA PHE A 90 -1.20 -12.10 17.45
C PHE A 90 -1.41 -13.50 18.03
N LYS A 91 -2.60 -14.10 17.86
CA LYS A 91 -2.86 -15.49 18.27
C LYS A 91 -1.89 -16.47 17.60
N ARG A 92 -1.60 -16.27 16.31
CA ARG A 92 -0.74 -17.18 15.56
C ARG A 92 0.75 -17.01 15.87
N THR A 93 1.20 -15.77 15.99
CA THR A 93 2.61 -15.43 16.27
C THR A 93 2.99 -15.72 17.71
N LYS A 94 2.03 -15.73 18.65
CA LYS A 94 2.28 -15.82 20.09
C LYS A 94 3.29 -14.78 20.61
N SER A 95 3.40 -13.67 19.87
CA SER A 95 4.37 -12.61 20.09
C SER A 95 3.64 -11.36 20.58
N ARG A 96 4.33 -10.53 21.36
CA ARG A 96 3.76 -9.25 21.81
C ARG A 96 3.87 -8.18 20.70
N PRO A 97 3.05 -7.12 20.70
CA PRO A 97 3.34 -5.95 19.88
C PRO A 97 4.69 -5.34 20.29
N SER A 98 5.44 -4.81 19.33
CA SER A 98 6.65 -4.04 19.65
C SER A 98 6.31 -2.77 20.43
N LEU A 99 7.26 -2.30 21.23
CA LEU A 99 7.14 -1.05 21.99
C LEU A 99 7.11 0.18 21.07
N VAL A 100 7.64 0.05 19.84
CA VAL A 100 7.70 1.12 18.85
C VAL A 100 6.81 0.75 17.66
N ASP A 101 5.87 1.63 17.34
CA ASP A 101 5.00 1.47 16.17
C ASP A 101 5.82 1.64 14.87
N SER A 102 5.62 0.75 13.90
CA SER A 102 6.20 0.89 12.56
C SER A 102 5.63 2.13 11.84
N VAL A 103 6.50 2.88 11.16
CA VAL A 103 6.12 4.08 10.41
C VAL A 103 6.15 3.81 8.90
N LEU A 104 5.08 4.16 8.19
CA LEU A 104 5.05 4.13 6.73
C LEU A 104 5.83 5.33 6.18
N LEU A 105 6.95 5.06 5.52
CA LEU A 105 7.79 6.11 4.91
C LEU A 105 7.40 6.39 3.46
N HIS A 106 7.08 5.34 2.70
CA HIS A 106 6.84 5.44 1.27
C HIS A 106 5.87 4.34 0.82
N LYS A 107 4.88 4.73 0.00
CA LYS A 107 3.95 3.83 -0.68
C LYS A 107 4.01 4.14 -2.17
N LYS A 108 4.28 3.13 -2.98
CA LYS A 108 4.28 3.21 -4.44
C LYS A 108 3.34 2.15 -4.99
N GLU A 109 2.43 2.57 -5.86
CA GLU A 109 1.44 1.71 -6.49
C GLU A 109 1.53 1.86 -8.00
N SER A 110 1.59 0.72 -8.70
CA SER A 110 1.56 0.69 -10.16
C SER A 110 0.23 0.08 -10.59
N VAL A 111 -0.58 0.88 -11.30
CA VAL A 111 -1.87 0.44 -11.84
C VAL A 111 -1.92 0.63 -13.35
N PHE A 112 -2.75 -0.16 -14.02
CA PHE A 112 -2.91 -0.11 -15.48
C PHE A 112 -4.37 0.12 -15.88
N GLY A 113 -4.58 0.98 -16.89
CA GLY A 113 -5.80 1.01 -17.72
C GLY A 113 -7.12 1.25 -17.00
N LYS A 114 -7.18 2.19 -16.03
CA LYS A 114 -8.42 2.55 -15.34
C LYS A 114 -8.70 4.05 -15.46
N LYS A 115 -9.98 4.38 -15.67
CA LYS A 115 -10.49 5.77 -15.65
C LYS A 115 -10.30 6.44 -14.29
N TYR A 116 -10.26 5.64 -13.23
CA TYR A 116 -10.00 6.08 -11.87
C TYR A 116 -9.01 5.17 -11.15
N PHE A 117 -8.28 5.74 -10.21
CA PHE A 117 -7.35 5.10 -9.31
C PHE A 117 -7.75 5.41 -7.88
N CYS A 118 -7.77 4.38 -7.04
CA CYS A 118 -8.07 4.52 -5.62
C CYS A 118 -6.90 3.97 -4.81
N SER A 119 -6.49 4.71 -3.80
CA SER A 119 -5.45 4.33 -2.84
C SER A 119 -5.90 4.65 -1.44
N ARG A 120 -5.57 3.79 -0.47
CA ARG A 120 -5.78 4.08 0.95
C ARG A 120 -4.45 4.32 1.63
N THR A 121 -4.32 5.42 2.36
CA THR A 121 -3.09 5.72 3.12
C THR A 121 -3.37 6.64 4.29
N ARG A 122 -2.42 6.73 5.22
CA ARG A 122 -2.47 7.72 6.31
C ARG A 122 -1.82 9.00 5.83
N LEU A 123 -2.49 10.13 6.09
CA LEU A 123 -1.97 11.46 5.79
C LEU A 123 -1.62 12.13 7.12
N GLY A 124 -0.35 12.50 7.29
CA GLY A 124 0.17 13.08 8.54
C GLY A 124 0.27 12.09 9.70
N HIS A 125 0.15 12.59 10.93
CA HIS A 125 0.32 11.79 12.16
C HIS A 125 -0.96 11.12 12.68
N GLY A 126 -2.08 11.26 11.97
CA GLY A 126 -3.34 10.62 12.32
C GLY A 126 -3.26 9.09 12.23
N ARG A 127 -4.02 8.39 13.09
CA ARG A 127 -4.21 6.93 12.99
C ARG A 127 -5.24 6.54 11.92
N ARG A 128 -5.99 7.51 11.39
CA ARG A 128 -7.03 7.31 10.38
C ARG A 128 -6.40 7.13 9.00
N GLU A 129 -6.93 6.16 8.26
CA GLU A 129 -6.65 6.04 6.84
C GLU A 129 -7.63 6.86 6.02
N HIS A 130 -7.12 7.48 4.96
CA HIS A 130 -7.88 8.28 4.02
C HIS A 130 -7.96 7.54 2.68
N ASP A 131 -9.13 7.58 2.06
CA ASP A 131 -9.32 7.11 0.70
C ASP A 131 -9.00 8.25 -0.27
N ILE A 132 -7.98 8.05 -1.09
CA ILE A 132 -7.57 8.96 -2.17
C ILE A 132 -8.13 8.41 -3.47
N LEU A 133 -8.93 9.20 -4.17
CA LEU A 133 -9.49 8.87 -5.47
C LEU A 133 -8.95 9.86 -6.51
N ILE A 134 -8.31 9.34 -7.54
CA ILE A 134 -7.89 10.09 -8.71
C ILE A 134 -8.77 9.63 -9.86
N GLU A 135 -9.45 10.54 -10.52
CA GLU A 135 -10.24 10.21 -11.70
C GLU A 135 -9.84 11.11 -12.86
N THR A 136 -10.09 10.60 -14.06
CA THR A 136 -9.69 11.26 -15.30
C THR A 136 -10.84 11.24 -16.30
N SER A 137 -10.90 12.30 -17.09
CA SER A 137 -11.72 12.39 -18.30
C SER A 137 -10.81 12.82 -19.43
N LEU A 138 -10.16 11.85 -20.06
CA LEU A 138 -9.15 12.10 -21.10
C LEU A 138 -9.72 12.06 -22.52
N SER A 139 -10.91 11.49 -22.68
CA SER A 139 -11.56 11.31 -23.97
C SER A 139 -12.94 11.95 -24.00
N GLY A 140 -13.30 12.53 -25.14
CA GLY A 140 -14.58 13.20 -25.36
C GLY A 140 -14.42 14.52 -26.12
N PRO A 141 -15.53 15.27 -26.31
CA PRO A 141 -15.51 16.55 -27.02
C PRO A 141 -14.94 17.71 -26.17
N SER A 142 -14.72 17.49 -24.87
CA SER A 142 -14.20 18.49 -23.93
C SER A 142 -12.71 18.31 -23.73
N ASP A 143 -12.04 19.36 -23.27
CA ASP A 143 -10.62 19.29 -22.92
C ASP A 143 -10.37 18.22 -21.83
N PRO A 144 -9.27 17.46 -21.90
CA PRO A 144 -8.91 16.47 -20.89
C PRO A 144 -8.78 17.09 -19.50
N GLU A 145 -9.34 16.41 -18.50
CA GLU A 145 -9.31 16.85 -17.10
C GLU A 145 -8.97 15.70 -16.15
N MET A 146 -8.40 16.03 -14.99
CA MET A 146 -8.29 15.11 -13.85
C MET A 146 -8.85 15.76 -12.59
N TRP A 147 -9.26 14.94 -11.63
CA TRP A 147 -9.59 15.40 -10.30
C TRP A 147 -9.10 14.43 -9.23
N ILE A 148 -8.80 15.00 -8.07
CA ILE A 148 -8.27 14.30 -6.91
C ILE A 148 -9.16 14.60 -5.72
N SER A 149 -9.73 13.54 -5.15
CA SER A 149 -10.64 13.59 -4.02
C SER A 149 -10.06 12.81 -2.84
N VAL A 150 -10.28 13.30 -1.63
CA VAL A 150 -9.90 12.61 -0.40
C VAL A 150 -11.14 12.42 0.47
N ASN A 151 -11.40 11.18 0.89
CA ASN A 151 -12.59 10.79 1.65
C ASN A 151 -13.90 11.24 0.97
N GLY A 152 -13.94 11.22 -0.37
CA GLY A 152 -15.09 11.67 -1.17
C GLY A 152 -15.21 13.19 -1.35
N VAL A 153 -14.33 13.99 -0.74
CA VAL A 153 -14.30 15.44 -0.92
C VAL A 153 -13.32 15.79 -2.03
N LEU A 154 -13.80 16.48 -3.07
CA LEU A 154 -12.96 17.00 -4.16
C LEU A 154 -11.98 18.05 -3.62
N LEU A 155 -10.68 17.81 -3.79
CA LEU A 155 -9.63 18.75 -3.37
C LEU A 155 -9.02 19.51 -4.54
N ILE A 156 -8.71 18.81 -5.63
CA ILE A 156 -8.05 19.37 -6.81
C ILE A 156 -8.85 18.99 -8.05
N ARG A 157 -9.09 19.95 -8.94
CA ARG A 157 -9.55 19.72 -10.30
C ARG A 157 -8.61 20.41 -11.27
N VAL A 158 -7.95 19.64 -12.13
CA VAL A 158 -7.06 20.13 -13.16
C VAL A 158 -7.75 20.00 -14.51
N GLY A 159 -8.29 21.11 -14.99
CA GLY A 159 -8.81 21.20 -16.35
C GLY A 159 -7.71 21.48 -17.38
N ASN A 160 -8.01 21.21 -18.65
CA ASN A 160 -7.14 21.48 -19.79
C ASN A 160 -5.73 20.90 -19.63
N LEU A 161 -5.65 19.58 -19.41
CA LEU A 161 -4.40 18.88 -19.17
C LEU A 161 -3.40 19.02 -20.33
N HIS A 162 -3.82 19.30 -21.56
CA HIS A 162 -2.90 19.60 -22.66
C HIS A 162 -1.86 20.68 -22.31
N TRP A 163 -2.24 21.63 -21.45
CA TRP A 163 -1.35 22.70 -20.98
C TRP A 163 -0.90 22.53 -19.52
N ARG A 164 -1.62 21.72 -18.73
CA ARG A 164 -1.41 21.54 -17.28
C ARG A 164 -1.05 20.11 -16.88
N PHE A 165 -0.53 19.30 -17.80
CA PHE A 165 -0.20 17.89 -17.58
C PHE A 165 0.91 17.66 -16.54
N ARG A 166 1.72 18.67 -16.21
CA ARG A 166 2.69 18.65 -15.11
C ARG A 166 2.42 19.79 -14.14
N GLY A 167 2.41 19.49 -12.85
CA GLY A 167 2.19 20.52 -11.84
C GLY A 167 2.14 19.97 -10.42
N ASN A 168 1.87 20.88 -9.48
CA ASN A 168 1.71 20.54 -8.07
C ASN A 168 0.75 21.53 -7.40
N GLU A 169 0.19 21.11 -6.27
CA GLU A 169 -0.69 21.92 -5.44
C GLU A 169 -0.56 21.49 -3.98
N SER A 170 -0.69 22.44 -3.06
CA SER A 170 -0.66 22.19 -1.61
C SER A 170 -2.06 22.36 -1.05
N VAL A 171 -2.59 21.31 -0.42
CA VAL A 171 -3.93 21.28 0.16
C VAL A 171 -3.84 20.94 1.65
N SER A 172 -4.92 21.22 2.40
CA SER A 172 -5.04 20.81 3.80
C SER A 172 -6.04 19.69 3.92
N VAL A 173 -5.62 18.55 4.48
CA VAL A 173 -6.50 17.41 4.79
C VAL A 173 -6.52 17.24 6.29
N GLU A 174 -7.66 17.50 6.93
CA GLU A 174 -7.79 17.42 8.40
C GLU A 174 -6.69 18.21 9.15
N ASN A 175 -6.41 19.43 8.71
CA ASN A 175 -5.35 20.31 9.23
C ASN A 175 -3.91 19.79 9.02
N GLN A 176 -3.72 18.74 8.22
CA GLN A 176 -2.39 18.29 7.79
C GLN A 176 -2.09 18.85 6.40
N PRO A 177 -0.95 19.53 6.20
CA PRO A 177 -0.53 19.99 4.88
C PRO A 177 -0.14 18.78 4.01
N VAL A 178 -0.72 18.68 2.83
CA VAL A 178 -0.42 17.64 1.84
C VAL A 178 -0.02 18.32 0.54
N GLN A 179 1.18 17.99 0.05
CA GLN A 179 1.63 18.45 -1.26
C GLN A 179 1.39 17.35 -2.28
N ILE A 180 0.70 17.69 -3.34
CA ILE A 180 0.31 16.78 -4.41
C ILE A 180 1.03 17.21 -5.67
N PHE A 181 1.68 16.26 -6.34
CA PHE A 181 2.38 16.45 -7.60
C PHE A 181 1.74 15.54 -8.65
N TRP A 182 1.69 16.00 -9.90
CA TRP A 182 1.23 15.20 -11.02
C TRP A 182 2.11 15.40 -12.25
N ASP A 183 2.29 14.30 -12.97
CA ASP A 183 2.80 14.26 -14.34
C ASP A 183 1.93 13.23 -15.08
N VAL A 184 1.04 13.72 -15.92
CA VAL A 184 0.07 12.93 -16.68
C VAL A 184 0.29 13.05 -18.19
N HIS A 185 1.49 13.47 -18.61
CA HIS A 185 1.83 13.64 -20.02
C HIS A 185 1.55 12.38 -20.84
N ASP A 186 1.97 11.22 -20.32
CA ASP A 186 1.82 9.94 -21.01
C ASP A 186 0.39 9.37 -20.95
N TRP A 187 -0.56 10.11 -20.36
CA TRP A 187 -1.97 9.74 -20.32
C TRP A 187 -2.78 10.39 -21.46
N LEU A 188 -2.28 11.49 -22.04
CA LEU A 188 -2.95 12.28 -23.08
C LEU A 188 -2.75 11.72 -24.50
#